data_AF-A0A7X7FQ97-F1
#
_entry.id   AF-A0A7X7FQ97-F1
#
_cell.length_a   1.000
_cell.length_b   1.000
_cell.length_c   1.000
_cell.angle_alpha   90.00
_cell.angle_beta   90.00
_cell.angle_gamma   90.00
#
_symmetry.space_group_name_H-M   'P 1'
#
loop_
_entity.id
_entity.type
_entity.pdbx_description
1 polymer ?
#
loop_
_entity_poly.entity_id
_entity_poly.type
_entity_poly.pdbx_seq_one_letter_code
_entity_poly.pdbx_strand_id
1 'polypeptide(L)'
;MSTWLLLGIMVGVFLTMQVAGLIVSRRIGRSLSPRAVRKRYHWVVLNQTVLLGMLVCALLSQGLPEWQMILLLCGIMVSMVSLIWKVTRRQTEDDAQRNYADDTGHCGRCEYDLTGNVSGICPECGWVIPKTPMRMQSPDWARWWQKWEIEYLENWPRSLRTVRLSAAVFGAIAIGLLVWLGGYGSGSRWFSL
;
A
#
# COMPACT_ATOMS: atom_id res chain seq x y z
N MET A 1 -32.65 -11.22 12.27
CA MET A 1 -31.20 -11.32 11.97
C MET A 1 -30.47 -10.60 13.08
N SER A 2 -29.53 -11.22 13.80
CA SER A 2 -28.85 -10.55 14.91
C SER A 2 -28.03 -9.37 14.39
N THR A 3 -28.01 -8.26 15.14
CA THR A 3 -27.21 -7.06 14.84
C THR A 3 -25.72 -7.40 14.61
N TRP A 4 -25.23 -8.43 15.32
CA TRP A 4 -23.91 -9.01 15.15
C TRP A 4 -23.67 -9.63 13.77
N LEU A 5 -24.67 -10.28 13.16
CA LEU A 5 -24.54 -10.84 11.82
C LEU A 5 -24.43 -9.71 10.77
N LEU A 6 -25.24 -8.66 10.90
CA LEU A 6 -25.16 -7.48 10.04
C LEU A 6 -23.80 -6.79 10.15
N LEU A 7 -23.29 -6.61 11.39
CA LEU A 7 -21.97 -6.04 11.63
C LEU A 7 -20.88 -6.89 10.98
N GLY A 8 -20.93 -8.22 11.17
CA GLY A 8 -19.96 -9.15 10.57
C GLY A 8 -19.96 -9.09 9.04
N ILE A 9 -21.13 -8.99 8.41
CA ILE A 9 -21.26 -8.81 6.96
C ILE A 9 -20.66 -7.46 6.53
N MET A 10 -20.99 -6.37 7.21
CA MET A 10 -20.46 -5.03 6.86
C MET A 10 -18.93 -4.96 6.99
N VAL A 11 -18.37 -5.52 8.07
CA VAL A 11 -16.92 -5.60 8.27
C VAL A 11 -16.26 -6.50 7.22
N GLY A 12 -16.86 -7.65 6.91
CA GLY A 12 -16.38 -8.56 5.87
C GLY A 12 -16.37 -7.90 4.48
N VAL A 13 -17.44 -7.19 4.11
CA VAL A 13 -17.51 -6.42 2.85
C VAL A 13 -16.46 -5.32 2.83
N PHE A 14 -16.31 -4.58 3.93
CA PHE A 14 -15.28 -3.53 4.02
C PHE A 14 -13.88 -4.10 3.83
N LEU A 15 -13.52 -5.16 4.55
CA LEU A 15 -12.20 -5.79 4.46
C LEU A 15 -11.93 -6.38 3.07
N THR A 16 -12.92 -7.05 2.46
CA THR A 16 -12.77 -7.60 1.10
C THR A 16 -12.58 -6.49 0.07
N MET A 17 -13.28 -5.35 0.21
CA MET A 17 -13.05 -4.18 -0.64
C MET A 17 -11.66 -3.57 -0.43
N GLN A 18 -11.12 -3.52 0.79
CA GLN A 18 -9.75 -3.06 1.01
C GLN A 18 -8.71 -3.97 0.34
N VAL A 19 -8.87 -5.27 0.52
CA VAL A 19 -7.96 -6.26 -0.08
C VAL A 19 -8.05 -6.22 -1.61
N ALA A 20 -9.26 -6.17 -2.16
CA ALA A 20 -9.47 -6.01 -3.60
C ALA A 20 -8.86 -4.71 -4.12
N GLY A 21 -9.08 -3.59 -3.44
CA GLY A 21 -8.49 -2.29 -3.77
C GLY A 21 -6.97 -2.32 -3.78
N LEU A 22 -6.34 -2.99 -2.81
CA LEU A 22 -4.88 -3.18 -2.75
C LEU A 22 -4.37 -4.07 -3.90
N ILE A 23 -5.06 -5.18 -4.21
CA ILE A 23 -4.69 -6.08 -5.31
C ILE A 23 -4.81 -5.36 -6.65
N VAL A 24 -5.93 -4.67 -6.88
CA VAL A 24 -6.21 -3.87 -8.08
C VAL A 24 -5.16 -2.76 -8.21
N SER A 25 -4.90 -2.00 -7.14
CA SER A 25 -3.87 -0.95 -7.11
C SER A 25 -2.48 -1.50 -7.49
N ARG A 26 -2.12 -2.69 -7.00
CA ARG A 26 -0.83 -3.34 -7.33
C ARG A 26 -0.75 -3.82 -8.78
N ARG A 27 -1.82 -4.43 -9.31
CA ARG A 27 -1.82 -4.91 -10.71
C ARG A 27 -1.81 -3.74 -11.70
N ILE A 28 -2.59 -2.72 -11.40
CA ILE A 28 -2.83 -1.61 -12.30
C ILE A 28 -1.71 -0.58 -12.27
N GLY A 29 -1.01 -0.42 -11.14
CA GLY A 29 0.17 0.43 -11.06
C GLY A 29 1.31 0.04 -12.01
N ARG A 30 1.26 -1.15 -12.62
CA ARG A 30 2.25 -1.61 -13.60
C ARG A 30 1.95 -1.20 -15.04
N SER A 31 0.74 -0.74 -15.35
CA SER A 31 0.31 -0.50 -16.73
C SER A 31 -0.25 0.90 -16.97
N LEU A 32 -0.26 1.77 -15.96
CA LEU A 32 -0.87 3.08 -16.06
C LEU A 32 0.15 4.17 -15.84
N SER A 33 0.00 5.25 -16.63
CA SER A 33 0.76 6.46 -16.42
C SER A 33 0.51 7.04 -15.01
N PRO A 34 1.51 7.70 -14.39
CA PRO A 34 1.41 8.30 -13.06
C PRO A 34 0.20 9.21 -12.86
N ARG A 35 -0.22 9.95 -13.89
CA ARG A 35 -1.43 10.79 -13.83
C ARG A 35 -2.69 9.94 -13.82
N ALA A 36 -2.75 8.88 -14.62
CA ALA A 36 -3.85 7.92 -14.56
C ALA A 36 -3.91 7.23 -13.18
N VAL A 37 -2.74 6.93 -12.61
CA VAL A 37 -2.59 6.42 -11.24
C VAL A 37 -3.08 7.46 -10.21
N ARG A 38 -2.70 8.74 -10.33
CA ARG A 38 -3.16 9.81 -9.42
C ARG A 38 -4.68 10.03 -9.52
N LYS A 39 -5.24 10.10 -10.72
CA LYS A 39 -6.70 10.22 -10.93
C LYS A 39 -7.43 9.03 -10.30
N ARG A 40 -6.89 7.82 -10.40
CA ARG A 40 -7.45 6.64 -9.73
C ARG A 40 -7.28 6.69 -8.23
N TYR A 41 -6.15 7.16 -7.70
CA TYR A 41 -6.01 7.35 -6.26
C TYR A 41 -7.02 8.34 -5.70
N HIS A 42 -7.38 9.41 -6.44
CA HIS A 42 -8.49 10.29 -6.04
C HIS A 42 -9.81 9.52 -5.93
N TRP A 43 -10.14 8.67 -6.92
CA TRP A 43 -11.34 7.82 -6.86
C TRP A 43 -11.29 6.81 -5.71
N VAL A 44 -10.13 6.22 -5.44
CA VAL A 44 -9.93 5.29 -4.31
C VAL A 44 -10.13 6.02 -2.99
N VAL A 45 -9.53 7.19 -2.81
CA VAL A 45 -9.70 8.04 -1.62
C VAL A 45 -11.17 8.40 -1.42
N LEU A 46 -11.85 8.87 -2.47
CA LEU A 46 -13.27 9.23 -2.38
C LEU A 46 -14.14 8.04 -1.94
N ASN A 47 -13.98 6.88 -2.58
CA ASN A 47 -14.73 5.67 -2.21
C ASN A 47 -14.44 5.22 -0.78
N GLN A 48 -13.18 5.27 -0.37
CA GLN A 48 -12.78 4.95 1.00
C GLN A 48 -13.44 5.89 2.02
N THR A 49 -13.44 7.20 1.77
CA THR A 49 -14.08 8.18 2.65
C THR A 49 -15.59 7.91 2.80
N VAL A 50 -16.26 7.51 1.72
CA VAL A 50 -17.69 7.17 1.75
C VAL A 50 -17.95 5.90 2.56
N LEU A 51 -17.21 4.81 2.29
CA LEU A 51 -17.33 3.55 3.04
C LEU A 51 -17.02 3.74 4.53
N LEU A 52 -16.05 4.60 4.82
CA LEU A 52 -15.72 4.99 6.18
C LEU A 52 -16.89 5.69 6.87
N GLY A 53 -17.50 6.69 6.23
CA GLY A 53 -18.64 7.39 6.79
C GLY A 53 -19.79 6.43 7.13
N MET A 54 -20.07 5.47 6.24
CA MET A 54 -21.06 4.42 6.48
C MET A 54 -20.71 3.53 7.68
N LEU A 55 -19.45 3.12 7.79
CA LEU A 55 -18.98 2.31 8.92
C LEU A 55 -19.13 3.06 10.25
N VAL A 56 -18.72 4.33 10.32
CA VAL A 56 -18.85 5.15 11.53
C VAL A 56 -20.31 5.28 11.95
N CYS A 57 -21.23 5.58 11.02
CA CYS A 57 -22.67 5.63 11.32
C CYS A 57 -23.21 4.30 11.84
N ALA A 58 -22.76 3.17 11.28
CA ALA A 58 -23.16 1.84 11.73
C ALA A 58 -22.60 1.49 13.13
N LEU A 59 -21.40 1.95 13.47
CA LEU A 59 -20.80 1.73 14.79
C LEU A 59 -21.49 2.57 15.87
N LEU A 60 -21.82 3.83 15.56
CA LEU A 60 -22.54 4.72 16.47
C LEU A 60 -23.93 4.18 16.85
N SER A 61 -24.59 3.45 15.95
CA SER A 61 -25.91 2.87 16.24
C SER A 61 -25.87 1.62 17.14
N GLN A 62 -24.69 1.03 17.37
CA GLN A 62 -24.55 -0.20 18.15
C GLN A 62 -24.09 0.01 19.59
N GLY A 63 -23.80 1.25 20.01
CA GLY A 63 -23.40 1.55 21.39
C GLY A 63 -22.09 0.86 21.81
N LEU A 64 -21.11 0.78 20.90
CA LEU A 64 -19.82 0.17 21.19
C LEU A 64 -19.11 0.89 22.34
N PRO A 65 -18.31 0.16 23.15
CA PRO A 65 -17.50 0.78 24.18
C PRO A 65 -16.49 1.76 23.56
N GLU A 66 -16.29 2.88 24.25
CA GLU A 66 -15.56 4.05 23.74
C GLU A 66 -14.16 3.70 23.19
N TRP A 67 -13.42 2.82 23.88
CA TRP A 67 -12.06 2.44 23.50
C TRP A 67 -11.99 1.71 22.15
N GLN A 68 -13.02 0.91 21.80
CA GLN A 68 -13.06 0.22 20.50
C GLN A 68 -13.28 1.21 19.36
N MET A 69 -14.13 2.21 19.57
CA MET A 69 -14.34 3.28 18.60
C MET A 69 -13.05 4.07 18.38
N ILE A 70 -12.33 4.41 19.45
CA ILE A 70 -11.05 5.13 19.34
C ILE A 70 -10.03 4.36 18.50
N LEU A 71 -9.82 3.06 18.79
CA LEU A 71 -8.85 2.25 18.03
C LEU A 71 -9.20 2.15 16.54
N LEU A 72 -10.48 1.95 16.22
CA LEU A 72 -10.95 1.91 14.83
C LEU A 72 -10.72 3.24 14.13
N LEU A 73 -11.14 4.36 14.74
CA LEU A 73 -10.95 5.70 14.20
C LEU A 73 -9.46 6.01 13.99
N CYS A 74 -8.58 5.63 14.90
CA CYS A 74 -7.14 5.79 14.73
C CYS A 74 -6.60 5.04 13.50
N GLY A 75 -6.94 3.76 13.35
CA GLY A 75 -6.49 2.95 12.20
C GLY A 75 -6.98 3.52 10.86
N ILE A 76 -8.21 3.99 10.85
CA ILE A 76 -8.83 4.68 9.71
C ILE A 76 -8.08 5.98 9.39
N MET A 77 -7.86 6.83 10.37
CA MET A 77 -7.19 8.12 10.19
C MET A 77 -5.78 7.94 9.62
N VAL A 78 -5.03 6.97 10.12
CA VAL A 78 -3.71 6.61 9.58
C VAL A 78 -3.82 6.18 8.11
N SER A 79 -4.81 5.37 7.76
CA SER A 79 -5.02 4.94 6.38
C SER A 79 -5.36 6.12 5.44
N MET A 80 -6.23 7.04 5.87
CA MET A 80 -6.61 8.23 5.12
C MET A 80 -5.43 9.17 4.91
N VAL A 81 -4.70 9.48 5.97
CA VAL A 81 -3.49 10.31 5.89
C VAL A 81 -2.48 9.70 4.93
N SER A 82 -2.30 8.38 4.95
CA SER A 82 -1.37 7.70 4.03
C SER A 82 -1.78 7.81 2.56
N LEU A 83 -3.08 7.74 2.26
CA LEU A 83 -3.60 7.86 0.90
C LEU A 83 -3.56 9.31 0.41
N ILE A 84 -3.98 10.26 1.26
CA ILE A 84 -3.90 11.69 0.97
C ILE A 84 -2.45 12.07 0.70
N TRP A 85 -1.52 11.64 1.56
CA TRP A 85 -0.10 11.88 1.36
C TRP A 85 0.40 11.33 0.02
N LYS A 86 0.01 10.11 -0.37
CA LYS A 86 0.37 9.56 -1.70
C LYS A 86 -0.17 10.39 -2.86
N VAL A 87 -1.38 10.92 -2.73
CA VAL A 87 -2.02 11.76 -3.75
C VAL A 87 -1.32 13.12 -3.85
N THR A 88 -1.08 13.76 -2.71
CA THR A 88 -0.60 15.14 -2.62
C THR A 88 0.91 15.28 -2.68
N ARG A 89 1.66 14.20 -2.39
CA ARG A 89 3.12 14.19 -2.49
C ARG A 89 3.53 14.62 -3.90
N ARG A 90 4.46 15.58 -3.95
CA ARG A 90 5.11 15.97 -5.21
C ARG A 90 5.85 14.78 -5.78
N GLN A 91 5.72 14.55 -7.09
CA GLN A 91 6.51 13.53 -7.77
C GLN A 91 7.98 13.79 -7.50
N THR A 92 8.70 12.77 -7.04
CA THR A 92 10.15 12.86 -6.88
C THR A 92 10.86 12.59 -8.20
N GLU A 93 12.13 12.96 -8.29
CA GLU A 93 12.93 12.71 -9.48
C GLU A 93 13.01 11.22 -9.81
N ASP A 94 13.16 10.37 -8.79
CA ASP A 94 13.13 8.92 -8.93
C ASP A 94 11.80 8.40 -9.51
N ASP A 95 10.68 9.06 -9.20
CA ASP A 95 9.38 8.70 -9.77
C ASP A 95 9.39 9.05 -11.26
N ALA A 96 9.85 10.26 -11.61
CA ALA A 96 9.92 10.69 -13.01
C ALA A 96 10.83 9.79 -13.84
N GLN A 97 11.99 9.40 -13.32
CA GLN A 97 12.87 8.46 -14.00
C GLN A 97 12.18 7.11 -14.23
N ARG A 98 11.55 6.52 -13.20
CA ARG A 98 10.79 5.26 -13.34
C ARG A 98 9.73 5.31 -14.42
N ASN A 99 8.95 6.38 -14.43
CA ASN A 99 7.90 6.54 -15.43
C ASN A 99 8.46 6.59 -16.86
N TYR A 100 9.64 7.21 -17.04
CA TYR A 100 10.31 7.24 -18.34
C TYR A 100 10.95 5.90 -18.73
N ALA A 101 11.42 5.09 -17.77
CA ALA A 101 11.88 3.73 -18.09
C ALA A 101 10.74 2.80 -18.48
N ASP A 102 9.56 2.96 -17.88
CA ASP A 102 8.38 2.19 -18.24
C ASP A 102 7.83 2.60 -19.62
N ASP A 103 7.94 3.88 -19.98
CA ASP A 103 7.53 4.41 -21.30
C ASP A 103 8.51 5.49 -21.79
N THR A 104 9.49 5.07 -22.59
CA THR A 104 10.51 5.99 -23.14
C THR A 104 9.96 6.94 -24.20
N GLY A 105 8.72 6.71 -24.67
CA GLY A 105 8.03 7.58 -25.63
C GLY A 105 7.44 8.83 -24.99
N HIS A 106 7.28 8.87 -23.67
CA HIS A 106 6.65 9.98 -22.96
C HIS A 106 7.51 10.51 -21.83
N CYS A 107 7.43 11.82 -21.56
CA CYS A 107 8.16 12.44 -20.45
C CYS A 107 7.71 11.85 -19.11
N GLY A 108 8.64 11.29 -18.33
CA GLY A 108 8.31 10.66 -17.06
C GLY A 108 7.77 11.62 -15.97
N ARG A 109 7.95 12.93 -16.14
CA ARG A 109 7.42 13.97 -15.22
C ARG A 109 6.05 14.50 -15.64
N CYS A 110 5.86 14.84 -16.92
CA CYS A 110 4.65 15.52 -17.40
C CYS A 110 3.87 14.78 -18.50
N GLU A 111 4.32 13.57 -18.90
CA GLU A 111 3.68 12.72 -19.90
C GLU A 111 3.56 13.35 -21.30
N TYR A 112 4.37 14.37 -21.61
CA TYR A 112 4.46 14.92 -22.96
C TYR A 112 5.05 13.87 -23.91
N ASP A 113 4.48 13.72 -25.11
CA ASP A 113 5.00 12.82 -26.15
C ASP A 113 6.37 13.30 -26.61
N LEU A 114 7.39 12.47 -26.39
CA LEU A 114 8.78 12.73 -26.73
C LEU A 114 9.14 12.28 -28.15
N THR A 115 8.18 11.81 -28.94
CA THR A 115 8.38 11.43 -30.33
C THR A 115 8.97 12.60 -31.12
N GLY A 116 10.19 12.41 -31.64
CA GLY A 116 10.91 13.44 -32.39
C GLY A 116 11.65 14.47 -31.52
N ASN A 117 11.65 14.35 -30.19
CA ASN A 117 12.46 15.22 -29.34
C ASN A 117 13.95 14.83 -29.40
N VAL A 118 14.79 15.73 -29.89
CA VAL A 118 16.25 15.55 -29.98
C VAL A 118 17.03 16.35 -28.93
N SER A 119 16.37 17.25 -28.20
CA SER A 119 17.04 18.18 -27.28
C SER A 119 17.55 17.51 -25.99
N GLY A 120 17.01 16.35 -25.62
CA GLY A 120 17.24 15.72 -24.33
C GLY A 120 16.57 16.45 -23.15
N ILE A 121 15.71 17.44 -23.42
CA ILE A 121 14.96 18.21 -22.42
C ILE A 121 13.48 18.20 -22.82
N CYS A 122 12.58 17.96 -21.88
CA CYS A 122 11.16 18.04 -22.14
C CYS A 122 10.73 19.49 -22.40
N PRO A 123 10.08 19.82 -23.53
CA PRO A 123 9.70 21.21 -23.85
C PRO A 123 8.63 21.77 -22.91
N GLU A 124 7.75 20.92 -22.37
CA GLU A 124 6.67 21.36 -21.47
C GLU A 124 7.12 21.69 -20.04
N CYS A 125 7.92 20.81 -19.44
CA CYS A 125 8.26 20.91 -18.00
C CYS A 125 9.74 21.11 -17.70
N GLY A 126 10.59 21.20 -18.73
CA GLY A 126 12.03 21.37 -18.59
C GLY A 126 12.76 20.18 -17.96
N TRP A 127 12.12 19.02 -17.81
CA TRP A 127 12.75 17.84 -17.25
C TRP A 127 13.85 17.31 -18.18
N VAL A 128 15.04 17.07 -17.62
CA VAL A 128 16.19 16.52 -18.37
C VAL A 128 15.96 15.02 -18.56
N ILE A 129 15.91 14.60 -19.83
CA ILE A 129 15.62 13.22 -20.19
C ILE A 129 16.90 12.40 -19.99
N PRO A 130 16.87 11.37 -19.13
CA PRO A 130 18.04 10.53 -18.89
C PRO A 130 18.37 9.69 -20.13
N LYS A 131 19.66 9.47 -20.40
CA LYS A 131 20.13 8.64 -21.52
C LYS A 131 19.82 7.16 -21.24
N THR A 132 19.18 6.47 -22.17
CA THR A 132 18.92 5.03 -22.10
C THR A 132 20.18 4.20 -22.40
N PRO A 133 20.35 2.99 -21.82
CA PRO A 133 19.44 2.33 -20.87
C PRO A 133 19.72 2.72 -19.41
N MET A 134 18.68 3.11 -18.66
CA MET A 134 18.78 3.28 -17.22
C MET A 134 18.62 1.95 -16.50
N ARG A 135 19.52 1.64 -15.57
CA ARG A 135 19.34 0.51 -14.65
C ARG A 135 18.51 0.96 -13.46
N MET A 136 17.29 0.45 -13.33
CA MET A 136 16.43 0.74 -12.19
C MET A 136 16.25 -0.46 -11.28
N GLN A 137 16.10 -0.18 -9.99
CA GLN A 137 15.74 -1.20 -9.02
C GLN A 137 14.35 -1.72 -9.37
N SER A 138 14.27 -3.00 -9.74
CA SER A 138 12.99 -3.65 -9.99
C SER A 138 12.09 -3.55 -8.75
N PRO A 139 10.84 -3.09 -8.86
CA PRO A 139 9.91 -3.00 -7.73
C PRO A 139 9.63 -4.37 -7.09
N ASP A 140 9.88 -5.46 -7.83
CA ASP A 140 9.67 -6.83 -7.39
C ASP A 140 10.91 -7.44 -6.70
N TRP A 141 11.95 -6.65 -6.38
CA TRP A 141 13.16 -7.17 -5.71
C TRP A 141 12.86 -7.91 -4.40
N ALA A 142 11.79 -7.55 -3.68
CA ALA A 142 11.37 -8.23 -2.46
C ALA A 142 10.87 -9.67 -2.73
N ARG A 143 10.52 -9.99 -3.97
CA ARG A 143 10.14 -11.33 -4.45
C ARG A 143 11.31 -12.07 -5.08
N TRP A 144 12.55 -11.70 -4.75
CA TRP A 144 13.76 -12.37 -5.24
C TRP A 144 13.69 -13.89 -5.07
N TRP A 145 13.07 -14.40 -4.01
CA TRP A 145 12.88 -15.84 -3.77
C TRP A 145 12.08 -16.58 -4.86
N GLN A 146 11.30 -15.87 -5.70
CA GLN A 146 10.57 -16.48 -6.82
C GLN A 146 11.45 -16.75 -8.03
N LYS A 147 12.47 -15.91 -8.26
CA LYS A 147 13.36 -15.98 -9.42
C LYS A 147 14.81 -16.31 -9.08
N TRP A 148 15.14 -16.31 -7.79
CA TRP A 148 16.49 -16.42 -7.24
C TRP A 148 17.51 -15.44 -7.82
N GLU A 149 17.05 -14.31 -8.35
CA GLU A 149 17.87 -13.30 -9.00
C GLU A 149 17.46 -11.89 -8.57
N ILE A 150 18.47 -11.03 -8.35
CA ILE A 150 18.32 -9.61 -8.08
C ILE A 150 19.19 -8.89 -9.12
N GLU A 151 18.54 -8.35 -10.15
CA GLU A 151 19.23 -7.71 -11.27
C GLU A 151 19.98 -6.44 -10.84
N TYR A 152 19.34 -5.59 -10.03
CA TYR A 152 19.94 -4.35 -9.54
C TYR A 152 19.27 -3.87 -8.24
N LEU A 153 20.10 -3.38 -7.31
CA LEU A 153 19.64 -2.81 -6.05
C LEU A 153 20.40 -1.51 -5.74
N GLU A 154 19.73 -0.38 -5.94
CA GLU A 154 20.33 0.95 -5.80
C GLU A 154 20.87 1.24 -4.38
N ASN A 155 20.24 0.65 -3.36
CA ASN A 155 20.59 0.88 -1.96
C ASN A 155 20.49 -0.39 -1.10
N TRP A 156 21.34 -1.39 -1.39
CA TRP A 156 21.35 -2.68 -0.69
C TRP A 156 21.42 -2.60 0.85
N PRO A 157 22.14 -1.66 1.49
CA PRO A 157 22.17 -1.61 2.96
C PRO A 157 20.83 -1.17 3.56
N ARG A 158 20.08 -0.31 2.86
CA ARG A 158 18.74 0.13 3.30
C ARG A 158 17.75 -1.01 3.16
N SER A 159 17.73 -1.67 2.00
CA SER A 159 16.88 -2.84 1.76
C SER A 159 17.15 -3.96 2.76
N LEU A 160 18.42 -4.26 3.07
CA LEU A 160 18.79 -5.28 4.06
C LEU A 160 18.30 -4.92 5.46
N ARG A 161 18.39 -3.65 5.88
CA ARG A 161 17.83 -3.18 7.15
C ARG A 161 16.32 -3.38 7.21
N THR A 162 15.60 -3.07 6.12
CA THR A 162 14.16 -3.32 6.03
C THR A 162 13.82 -4.80 6.17
N VAL A 163 14.54 -5.68 5.47
CA VAL A 163 14.33 -7.14 5.56
C VAL A 163 14.59 -7.64 6.98
N ARG A 164 15.67 -7.21 7.63
CA ARG A 164 15.98 -7.58 9.03
C ARG A 164 14.90 -7.12 10.00
N LEU A 165 14.41 -5.89 9.85
CA LEU A 165 13.34 -5.35 10.69
C LEU A 165 12.04 -6.15 10.51
N SER A 166 11.65 -6.42 9.26
CA SER A 166 10.47 -7.23 8.97
C SER A 166 10.58 -8.63 9.57
N ALA A 167 11.72 -9.31 9.39
CA ALA A 167 11.97 -10.63 9.97
C ALA A 167 11.86 -10.63 11.50
N ALA A 168 12.41 -9.60 12.16
CA ALA A 168 12.31 -9.46 13.62
C ALA A 168 10.86 -9.27 14.08
N VAL A 169 10.08 -8.43 13.40
CA VAL A 169 8.66 -8.21 13.72
C VAL A 169 7.84 -9.49 13.54
N PHE A 170 7.97 -10.17 12.41
CA PHE A 170 7.24 -11.43 12.16
C PHE A 170 7.66 -12.54 13.13
N GLY A 171 8.96 -12.62 13.46
CA GLY A 171 9.47 -13.54 14.47
C GLY A 171 8.85 -13.29 15.86
N ALA A 172 8.77 -12.02 16.28
CA ALA A 172 8.16 -11.66 17.56
C ALA A 172 6.66 -11.98 17.60
N ILE A 173 5.92 -11.72 16.52
CA ILE A 173 4.50 -12.07 16.40
C ILE A 173 4.31 -13.58 16.49
N ALA A 174 5.12 -14.37 15.77
CA ALA A 174 5.03 -15.82 15.80
C ALA A 174 5.31 -16.40 17.19
N ILE A 175 6.33 -15.89 17.88
CA ILE A 175 6.63 -16.28 19.27
C ILE A 175 5.48 -15.92 20.20
N GLY A 176 4.93 -14.69 20.09
CA GLY A 176 3.78 -14.26 20.89
C GLY A 176 2.54 -15.15 20.69
N LEU A 177 2.26 -15.54 19.44
CA LEU A 177 1.18 -16.48 19.12
C LEU A 177 1.43 -17.88 19.69
N LEU A 178 2.65 -18.40 19.60
CA LEU A 178 3.02 -19.70 20.18
C LEU A 178 2.87 -19.70 21.70
N VAL A 179 3.31 -18.64 22.38
CA VAL A 179 3.14 -18.48 23.83
C VAL A 179 1.66 -18.39 24.20
N TRP A 180 0.87 -17.62 23.46
CA TRP A 180 -0.57 -17.47 23.71
C TRP A 180 -1.33 -18.80 23.51
N LEU A 181 -1.05 -19.52 22.42
CA LEU A 181 -1.64 -20.83 22.13
C LEU A 181 -1.20 -21.90 23.14
N GLY A 182 0.09 -21.91 23.52
CA GLY A 182 0.62 -22.82 24.53
C GLY A 182 0.06 -22.58 25.93
N GLY A 183 -0.17 -21.30 26.29
CA GLY A 183 -0.77 -20.91 27.57
C GLY A 183 -2.22 -21.37 27.71
N TYR A 184 -3.02 -21.24 26.64
CA TYR A 184 -4.43 -21.67 26.63
C TYR A 184 -4.60 -23.18 26.86
N GLY A 185 -3.64 -24.01 26.45
CA GLY A 185 -3.70 -25.47 26.64
C GLY A 185 -3.42 -25.94 28.07
N SER A 186 -2.79 -25.11 28.92
CA SER A 186 -2.36 -25.51 30.26
C SER A 186 -3.35 -25.15 31.39
N GLY A 187 -4.27 -24.21 31.14
CA GLY A 187 -5.17 -23.67 32.16
C GLY A 187 -6.48 -24.43 32.40
N SER A 188 -6.87 -25.38 31.54
CA SER A 188 -8.17 -26.06 31.64
C SER A 188 -8.21 -27.32 32.52
N ARG A 189 -7.07 -27.76 33.09
CA ARG A 189 -7.02 -28.93 33.98
C ARG A 189 -7.18 -28.66 35.48
N TRP A 190 -7.27 -27.40 35.90
CA TRP A 190 -7.25 -27.04 37.33
C TRP A 190 -8.61 -26.73 37.97
N PHE A 191 -9.72 -26.83 37.22
CA PHE A 191 -11.08 -26.56 37.74
C PHE A 191 -11.96 -27.81 37.82
N SER A 192 -11.38 -28.98 38.10
CA SER A 192 -12.10 -30.27 38.21
C SER A 192 -11.85 -30.98 39.54
N LEU A 193 -11.74 -30.24 40.63
CA LEU A 193 -11.68 -30.77 42.00
C LEU A 193 -12.64 -30.01 42.91
#